data_AF-A0A229GPQ5-F1
#
_entry.id   AF-A0A229GPQ5-F1
#
_cell.length_a   1.000
_cell.length_b   1.000
_cell.length_c   1.000
_cell.angle_alpha   90.00
_cell.angle_beta   90.00
_cell.angle_gamma   90.00
#
_symmetry.space_group_name_H-M   'P 1'
#
loop_
_entity.id
_entity.type
_entity.pdbx_description
1 polymer ?
#
loop_
_entity_poly.entity_id
_entity_poly.type
_entity_poly.pdbx_seq_one_letter_code
_entity_poly.pdbx_strand_id
1 'polypeptide(L)'
;MTRRAVLTATAGMAALGSGVLTGVAEAATEATARSAAAPPSKTVRVFWLKPTDVALDQRYPDGITNVMKEAQRYYRQELGKTFTLNNPAVEVVNGDHNRAWYENTRNGDDPYWWVVFNMQQELMRKLALNAPDSRWLCVGEISAEQQNVSGGGGGGGWVILSGHDADGAAGTNGNMNRWYGGMVHELGHALGLPDSTFTDGTPMSASFYDYPNCHFNQSQKNGILNGPYGSFLS
;
A
#
# COMPACT_ATOMS: atom_id res chain seq x y z
N MET A 1 -74.28 11.95 10.88
CA MET A 1 -73.72 11.78 9.52
C MET A 1 -72.35 11.14 9.66
N THR A 2 -72.23 9.82 9.73
CA THR A 2 -72.17 8.80 8.66
C THR A 2 -70.75 8.23 8.63
N ARG A 3 -70.53 7.15 9.38
CA ARG A 3 -69.45 6.17 9.12
C ARG A 3 -69.81 5.39 7.85
N ARG A 4 -68.82 5.14 6.99
CA ARG A 4 -68.77 4.14 5.89
C ARG A 4 -67.29 3.83 5.65
N ALA A 5 -66.79 2.63 5.35
CA ALA A 5 -67.27 1.24 5.30
C ALA A 5 -65.97 0.40 5.20
N VAL A 6 -65.75 -0.67 5.99
CA VAL A 6 -65.99 -2.09 5.68
C VAL A 6 -65.41 -2.57 4.34
N LEU A 7 -64.44 -3.50 4.38
CA LEU A 7 -64.61 -4.83 3.78
C LEU A 7 -63.65 -5.87 4.40
N THR A 8 -64.26 -6.96 4.84
CA THR A 8 -63.70 -8.22 5.34
C THR A 8 -63.46 -9.19 4.19
N ALA A 9 -62.48 -10.09 4.32
CA ALA A 9 -62.55 -11.43 3.77
C ALA A 9 -61.68 -12.40 4.60
N THR A 10 -62.37 -13.26 5.35
CA THR A 10 -61.87 -14.49 5.96
C THR A 10 -61.68 -15.58 4.90
N ALA A 11 -60.69 -16.45 5.09
CA ALA A 11 -60.82 -17.92 5.14
C ALA A 11 -59.58 -18.63 4.58
N GLY A 12 -59.18 -19.72 5.23
CA GLY A 12 -58.35 -20.77 4.62
C GLY A 12 -57.21 -21.27 5.51
N MET A 13 -57.51 -21.98 6.59
CA MET A 13 -56.61 -23.03 7.06
C MET A 13 -56.94 -24.31 6.30
N ALA A 14 -55.95 -24.90 5.62
CA ALA A 14 -55.97 -26.29 5.18
C ALA A 14 -54.55 -26.88 5.18
N ALA A 15 -54.33 -27.74 6.17
CA ALA A 15 -53.51 -28.94 6.26
C ALA A 15 -52.35 -29.22 5.27
N LEU A 16 -51.18 -29.42 5.90
CA LEU A 16 -50.27 -30.57 5.84
C LEU A 16 -49.91 -31.18 4.46
N GLY A 17 -48.64 -31.01 4.08
CA GLY A 17 -47.94 -31.80 3.07
C GLY A 17 -46.43 -31.74 3.31
N SER A 18 -45.89 -32.85 3.79
CA SER A 18 -44.50 -33.17 4.13
C SER A 18 -43.42 -32.66 3.16
N GLY A 19 -42.30 -32.18 3.72
CA GLY A 19 -41.07 -31.92 2.96
C GLY A 19 -39.94 -31.27 3.78
N VAL A 20 -39.18 -32.09 4.50
CA VAL A 20 -37.72 -32.01 4.83
C VAL A 20 -37.04 -30.65 4.52
N LEU A 21 -36.53 -29.88 5.49
CA LEU A 21 -35.19 -30.02 6.11
C LEU A 21 -35.12 -29.12 7.35
N THR A 22 -35.21 -29.71 8.54
CA THR A 22 -34.80 -29.08 9.79
C THR A 22 -33.29 -29.22 9.97
N GLY A 23 -32.62 -28.10 10.24
CA GLY A 23 -31.41 -28.10 11.08
C GLY A 23 -30.08 -28.24 10.35
N VAL A 24 -29.64 -27.17 9.70
CA VAL A 24 -28.21 -26.78 9.67
C VAL A 24 -28.15 -25.25 9.72
N ALA A 25 -28.62 -24.70 10.84
CA ALA A 25 -28.32 -23.33 11.23
C ALA A 25 -27.15 -23.35 12.22
N GLU A 26 -26.01 -23.89 11.80
CA GLU A 26 -24.76 -23.86 12.56
C GLU A 26 -23.57 -24.17 11.64
N ALA A 27 -23.37 -23.35 10.61
CA ALA A 27 -22.19 -23.42 9.74
C ALA A 27 -21.99 -22.10 8.98
N ALA A 28 -21.83 -20.98 9.69
CA ALA A 28 -21.50 -19.70 9.05
C ALA A 28 -20.61 -18.77 9.91
N THR A 29 -19.89 -19.31 10.89
CA THR A 29 -18.99 -18.54 11.78
C THR A 29 -17.62 -19.17 11.96
N GLU A 30 -17.20 -20.04 11.05
CA GLU A 30 -15.82 -20.54 10.97
C GLU A 30 -15.30 -20.45 9.53
N ALA A 31 -15.35 -19.25 8.95
CA ALA A 31 -14.31 -18.88 8.00
C ALA A 31 -13.04 -18.62 8.82
N THR A 32 -12.38 -19.70 9.23
CA THR A 32 -11.00 -19.68 9.72
C THR A 32 -10.22 -18.75 8.81
N ALA A 33 -9.71 -17.66 9.39
CA ALA A 33 -8.61 -16.89 8.85
C ALA A 33 -7.42 -17.84 8.70
N ARG A 34 -7.43 -18.61 7.61
CA ARG A 34 -6.27 -19.37 7.16
C ARG A 34 -5.24 -18.29 6.92
N SER A 35 -4.24 -18.21 7.80
CA SER A 35 -3.11 -17.29 7.67
C SER A 35 -2.63 -17.43 6.23
N ALA A 36 -2.85 -16.39 5.42
CA ALA A 36 -2.44 -16.42 4.02
C ALA A 36 -0.95 -16.75 4.02
N ALA A 37 -0.55 -17.74 3.22
CA ALA A 37 0.86 -18.10 3.13
C ALA A 37 1.66 -16.85 2.78
N ALA A 38 2.81 -16.67 3.42
CA ALA A 38 3.69 -15.54 3.14
C ALA A 38 3.99 -15.49 1.63
N PRO A 39 4.08 -14.29 1.02
CA PRO A 39 4.34 -14.17 -0.40
C PRO A 39 5.70 -14.79 -0.77
N PRO A 40 5.92 -15.17 -2.04
CA PRO A 40 7.21 -15.67 -2.50
C PRO A 40 8.36 -14.73 -2.12
N SER A 41 9.52 -15.28 -1.79
CA SER A 41 10.74 -14.46 -1.58
C SER A 41 11.19 -13.80 -2.89
N LYS A 42 12.01 -12.75 -2.78
CA LYS A 42 12.53 -11.94 -3.88
C LYS A 42 11.47 -11.19 -4.67
N THR A 43 10.36 -10.87 -4.02
CA THR A 43 9.32 -9.98 -4.53
C THR A 43 9.31 -8.66 -3.77
N VAL A 44 8.57 -7.69 -4.30
CA VAL A 44 8.26 -6.45 -3.61
C VAL A 44 6.92 -6.61 -2.90
N ARG A 45 6.93 -6.41 -1.58
CA ARG A 45 5.76 -6.50 -0.72
C ARG A 45 5.29 -5.10 -0.36
N VAL A 46 4.08 -4.74 -0.79
CA VAL A 46 3.55 -3.38 -0.68
C VAL A 46 2.43 -3.36 0.34
N PHE A 47 2.42 -2.34 1.19
CA PHE A 47 1.46 -2.18 2.27
C PHE A 47 0.78 -0.83 2.18
N TRP A 48 -0.52 -0.82 2.44
CA TRP A 48 -1.21 0.38 2.88
C TRP A 48 -1.63 0.20 4.34
N LEU A 49 -1.02 0.95 5.25
CA LEU A 49 -1.42 0.97 6.64
C LEU A 49 -2.56 1.96 6.82
N LYS A 50 -3.71 1.44 7.25
CA LYS A 50 -4.93 2.21 7.50
C LYS A 50 -5.13 2.40 9.00
N PRO A 51 -4.95 3.61 9.55
CA PRO A 51 -5.24 3.90 10.96
C PRO A 51 -6.67 3.54 11.35
N THR A 52 -6.91 3.36 12.66
CA THR A 52 -8.20 2.87 13.18
C THR A 52 -9.38 3.79 12.89
N ASP A 53 -9.13 5.10 12.80
CA ASP A 53 -10.13 6.14 12.50
C ASP A 53 -10.27 6.45 11.00
N VAL A 54 -9.50 5.78 10.14
CA VAL A 54 -9.58 5.93 8.69
C VAL A 54 -10.50 4.84 8.13
N ALA A 55 -11.51 5.25 7.37
CA ALA A 55 -12.41 4.34 6.67
C ALA A 55 -11.66 3.57 5.57
N LEU A 56 -12.08 2.34 5.30
CA LEU A 56 -11.56 1.60 4.15
C LEU A 56 -12.06 2.27 2.86
N ASP A 57 -11.15 2.85 2.11
CA ASP A 57 -11.40 3.44 0.80
C ASP A 57 -10.52 2.74 -0.23
N GLN A 58 -11.15 2.08 -1.20
CA GLN A 58 -10.44 1.26 -2.19
C GLN A 58 -9.54 2.07 -3.13
N ARG A 59 -9.75 3.40 -3.21
CA ARG A 59 -8.88 4.27 -4.01
C ARG A 59 -7.41 4.21 -3.57
N TYR A 60 -7.14 3.98 -2.29
CA TYR A 60 -5.77 3.87 -1.77
C TYR A 60 -5.07 2.59 -2.27
N PRO A 61 -5.53 1.36 -1.95
CA PRO A 61 -4.86 0.16 -2.45
C PRO A 61 -4.86 0.06 -3.97
N ASP A 62 -5.91 0.53 -4.67
CA ASP A 62 -5.95 0.55 -6.13
C ASP A 62 -4.94 1.57 -6.70
N GLY A 63 -4.89 2.77 -6.13
CA GLY A 63 -3.98 3.84 -6.51
C GLY A 63 -2.52 3.45 -6.33
N ILE A 64 -2.17 2.94 -5.14
CA ILE A 64 -0.82 2.43 -4.84
C ILE A 64 -0.46 1.27 -5.77
N THR A 65 -1.40 0.37 -6.06
CA THR A 65 -1.19 -0.70 -7.05
C THR A 65 -0.84 -0.13 -8.42
N ASN A 66 -1.51 0.94 -8.87
CA ASN A 66 -1.24 1.57 -10.16
C ASN A 66 0.11 2.26 -10.20
N VAL A 67 0.48 3.01 -9.15
CA VAL A 67 1.80 3.65 -9.01
C VAL A 67 2.92 2.59 -9.02
N MET A 68 2.74 1.48 -8.31
CA MET A 68 3.72 0.38 -8.30
C MET A 68 3.84 -0.34 -9.64
N LYS A 69 2.73 -0.54 -10.36
CA LYS A 69 2.74 -1.10 -11.72
C LYS A 69 3.42 -0.15 -12.71
N GLU A 70 3.22 1.15 -12.56
CA GLU A 70 3.89 2.15 -13.38
C GLU A 70 5.40 2.15 -13.11
N ALA A 71 5.82 2.04 -11.85
CA ALA A 71 7.22 1.83 -11.52
C ALA A 71 7.75 0.51 -12.12
N GLN A 72 7.02 -0.60 -12.04
CA GLN A 72 7.43 -1.84 -12.72
C GLN A 72 7.67 -1.63 -14.22
N ARG A 73 6.77 -0.90 -14.90
CA ARG A 73 6.88 -0.54 -16.32
C ARG A 73 8.13 0.29 -16.57
N TYR A 74 8.35 1.35 -15.80
CA TYR A 74 9.51 2.24 -15.93
C TYR A 74 10.83 1.47 -15.78
N TYR A 75 10.99 0.68 -14.70
CA TYR A 75 12.20 -0.11 -14.48
C TYR A 75 12.43 -1.14 -15.59
N ARG A 76 11.36 -1.78 -16.10
CA ARG A 76 11.46 -2.70 -17.25
C ARG A 76 11.98 -1.98 -18.49
N GLN A 77 11.52 -0.77 -18.76
CA GLN A 77 11.97 0.03 -19.91
C GLN A 77 13.42 0.47 -19.75
N GLU A 78 13.81 0.93 -18.57
CA GLU A 78 15.16 1.44 -18.32
C GLU A 78 16.22 0.34 -18.26
N LEU A 79 15.88 -0.84 -17.73
CA LEU A 79 16.84 -1.89 -17.37
C LEU A 79 16.68 -3.19 -18.17
N GLY A 80 15.57 -3.36 -18.90
CA GLY A 80 15.18 -4.64 -19.51
C GLY A 80 14.67 -5.69 -18.51
N LYS A 81 14.79 -5.43 -17.20
CA LYS A 81 14.32 -6.27 -16.08
C LYS A 81 13.50 -5.44 -15.11
N THR A 82 12.65 -6.08 -14.32
CA THR A 82 11.91 -5.38 -13.26
C THR A 82 11.63 -6.29 -12.08
N PHE A 83 11.16 -5.70 -10.98
CA PHE A 83 10.77 -6.45 -9.79
C PHE A 83 9.40 -7.11 -9.98
N THR A 84 9.10 -8.12 -9.16
CA THR A 84 7.79 -8.79 -9.15
C THR A 84 6.95 -8.31 -7.98
N LEU A 85 5.71 -7.88 -8.25
CA LEU A 85 4.69 -7.60 -7.23
C LEU A 85 3.95 -8.88 -6.84
N ASN A 86 3.47 -8.93 -5.60
CA ASN A 86 2.66 -10.03 -5.10
C ASN A 86 1.21 -9.96 -5.62
N ASN A 87 0.40 -10.97 -5.26
CA ASN A 87 -1.05 -10.95 -5.46
C ASN A 87 -1.75 -11.20 -4.11
N PRO A 88 -2.53 -10.24 -3.56
CA PRO A 88 -2.72 -8.88 -4.07
C PRO A 88 -1.41 -8.09 -4.12
N ALA A 89 -1.35 -7.07 -4.98
CA ALA A 89 -0.16 -6.22 -5.11
C ALA A 89 0.08 -5.39 -3.86
N VAL A 90 -1.00 -4.89 -3.25
CA VAL A 90 -1.01 -4.11 -2.01
C VAL A 90 -1.77 -4.89 -0.94
N GLU A 91 -1.13 -5.07 0.20
CA GLU A 91 -1.73 -5.62 1.41
C GLU A 91 -2.29 -4.47 2.26
N VAL A 92 -3.61 -4.48 2.49
CA VAL A 92 -4.24 -3.54 3.42
C VAL A 92 -4.00 -4.00 4.85
N VAL A 93 -3.30 -3.20 5.63
CA VAL A 93 -2.98 -3.49 7.03
C VAL A 93 -3.77 -2.54 7.92
N ASN A 94 -4.62 -3.08 8.79
CA ASN A 94 -5.26 -2.27 9.83
C ASN A 94 -4.21 -1.90 10.87
N GLY A 95 -4.05 -0.59 11.08
CA GLY A 95 -3.22 -0.04 12.13
C GLY A 95 -3.81 -0.28 13.51
N ASP A 96 -2.95 -0.35 14.52
CA ASP A 96 -3.34 -0.52 15.92
C ASP A 96 -3.73 0.82 16.58
N HIS A 97 -3.39 1.93 15.93
CA HIS A 97 -3.62 3.28 16.42
C HIS A 97 -4.40 4.16 15.42
N ASN A 98 -4.94 5.28 15.92
CA ASN A 98 -5.54 6.32 15.09
C ASN A 98 -4.47 7.22 14.45
N ARG A 99 -4.85 8.05 13.47
CA ARG A 99 -3.95 8.98 12.76
C ARG A 99 -3.11 9.83 13.71
N ALA A 100 -3.77 10.46 14.67
CA ALA A 100 -3.14 11.37 15.62
C ALA A 100 -2.00 10.70 16.40
N TRP A 101 -2.08 9.41 16.69
CA TRP A 101 -0.99 8.70 17.35
C TRP A 101 0.25 8.61 16.46
N TYR A 102 0.12 8.25 15.18
CA TYR A 102 1.27 8.19 14.25
C TYR A 102 1.91 9.57 14.05
N GLU A 103 1.07 10.61 13.98
CA GLU A 103 1.47 12.00 13.74
C GLU A 103 2.18 12.63 14.94
N ASN A 104 1.81 12.26 16.17
CA ASN A 104 2.29 12.96 17.38
C ASN A 104 3.20 12.10 18.28
N THR A 105 3.35 10.80 18.00
CA THR A 105 4.24 9.93 18.79
C THR A 105 5.66 10.06 18.28
N ARG A 106 6.54 10.64 19.10
CA ARG A 106 7.95 10.81 18.79
C ARG A 106 8.63 9.47 18.48
N ASN A 107 9.29 9.39 17.34
CA ASN A 107 10.08 8.24 16.92
C ASN A 107 11.36 8.72 16.21
N GLY A 108 12.40 8.98 16.99
CA GLY A 108 13.59 9.71 16.55
C GLY A 108 13.54 11.19 16.92
N ASP A 109 14.55 11.94 16.45
CA ASP A 109 14.74 13.35 16.82
C ASP A 109 14.07 14.32 15.84
N ASP A 110 13.88 13.92 14.59
CA ASP A 110 13.28 14.75 13.55
C ASP A 110 11.80 14.35 13.33
N PRO A 111 10.84 15.26 13.57
CA PRO A 111 9.40 14.99 13.39
C PRO A 111 9.00 14.64 11.96
N TYR A 112 9.85 14.97 10.97
CA TYR A 112 9.65 14.54 9.59
C TYR A 112 9.45 13.02 9.46
N TRP A 113 10.15 12.23 10.27
CA TRP A 113 10.16 10.77 10.16
C TRP A 113 9.17 10.04 11.08
N TRP A 114 8.51 10.74 12.01
CA TRP A 114 7.74 10.07 13.07
C TRP A 114 6.64 9.17 12.52
N VAL A 115 5.82 9.69 11.60
CA VAL A 115 4.71 8.95 10.97
C VAL A 115 5.20 7.65 10.33
N VAL A 116 6.22 7.76 9.48
CA VAL A 116 6.70 6.63 8.67
C VAL A 116 7.51 5.63 9.47
N PHE A 117 8.28 6.05 10.49
CA PHE A 117 8.97 5.12 11.40
C PHE A 117 8.00 4.41 12.35
N ASN A 118 6.96 5.08 12.82
CA ASN A 118 5.89 4.45 13.58
C ASN A 118 5.17 3.38 12.74
N MET A 119 4.80 3.72 11.49
CA MET A 119 4.23 2.77 10.53
C MET A 119 5.19 1.58 10.31
N GLN A 120 6.46 1.83 9.99
CA GLN A 120 7.42 0.79 9.66
C GLN A 120 7.62 -0.19 10.82
N GLN A 121 7.82 0.31 12.04
CA GLN A 121 7.97 -0.53 13.24
C GLN A 121 6.73 -1.37 13.50
N GLU A 122 5.54 -0.80 13.27
CA GLU A 122 4.29 -1.55 13.40
C GLU A 122 4.17 -2.66 12.36
N LEU A 123 4.45 -2.37 11.08
CA LEU A 123 4.48 -3.38 10.02
C LEU A 123 5.49 -4.49 10.32
N MET A 124 6.70 -4.12 10.76
CA MET A 124 7.74 -5.06 11.15
C MET A 124 7.29 -6.00 12.26
N ARG A 125 6.66 -5.47 13.31
CA ARG A 125 6.13 -6.27 14.41
C ARG A 125 4.97 -7.16 13.96
N LYS A 126 4.01 -6.63 13.21
CA LYS A 126 2.78 -7.35 12.83
C LYS A 126 3.06 -8.47 11.82
N LEU A 127 4.03 -8.26 10.93
CA LEU A 127 4.28 -9.14 9.78
C LEU A 127 5.64 -9.85 9.86
N ALA A 128 6.32 -9.74 11.01
CA ALA A 128 7.65 -10.31 11.25
C ALA A 128 8.65 -9.94 10.14
N LEU A 129 8.70 -8.65 9.79
CA LEU A 129 9.62 -8.09 8.78
C LEU A 129 10.88 -7.54 9.45
N ASN A 130 11.97 -7.49 8.69
CA ASN A 130 13.23 -6.86 9.07
C ASN A 130 13.51 -5.61 8.22
N ALA A 131 14.47 -4.78 8.64
CA ALA A 131 14.98 -3.65 7.87
C ALA A 131 16.52 -3.65 7.94
N PRO A 132 17.23 -4.13 6.90
CA PRO A 132 16.70 -4.74 5.66
C PRO A 132 16.09 -6.14 5.87
N ASP A 133 15.21 -6.58 4.97
CA ASP A 133 14.71 -7.96 4.92
C ASP A 133 15.33 -8.74 3.75
N SER A 134 15.88 -9.92 4.02
CA SER A 134 16.48 -10.78 2.97
C SER A 134 15.44 -11.42 2.04
N ARG A 135 14.18 -11.46 2.44
CA ARG A 135 13.09 -12.11 1.70
C ARG A 135 12.38 -11.14 0.77
N TRP A 136 12.19 -9.90 1.19
CA TRP A 136 11.34 -8.92 0.50
C TRP A 136 11.97 -7.53 0.50
N LEU A 137 11.81 -6.81 -0.61
CA LEU A 137 11.87 -5.34 -0.58
C LEU A 137 10.46 -4.86 -0.20
N CYS A 138 10.37 -3.97 0.78
CA CYS A 138 9.09 -3.55 1.34
C CYS A 138 8.77 -2.11 0.94
N VAL A 139 7.51 -1.85 0.61
CA VAL A 139 6.98 -0.49 0.37
C VAL A 139 5.81 -0.30 1.31
N GLY A 140 5.85 0.72 2.17
CA GLY A 140 4.76 1.05 3.06
C GLY A 140 4.27 2.47 2.84
N GLU A 141 2.96 2.63 2.69
CA GLU A 141 2.30 3.93 2.72
C GLU A 141 1.24 3.93 3.84
N ILE A 142 1.05 5.07 4.52
CA ILE A 142 0.08 5.20 5.62
C ILE A 142 -0.87 6.36 5.38
N SER A 143 -2.17 6.21 5.66
CA SER A 143 -3.12 7.33 5.67
C SER A 143 -3.03 8.15 6.97
N ALA A 144 -1.86 8.73 7.25
CA ALA A 144 -1.60 9.65 8.36
C ALA A 144 -0.51 10.64 7.93
N GLU A 145 -0.63 11.92 8.29
CA GLU A 145 0.26 12.97 7.81
C GLU A 145 0.17 14.18 8.74
N GLN A 146 1.30 14.62 9.30
CA GLN A 146 1.37 15.96 9.87
C GLN A 146 1.65 16.95 8.75
N GLN A 147 0.65 17.76 8.40
CA GLN A 147 0.72 18.69 7.27
C GLN A 147 1.99 19.58 7.31
N ASN A 148 2.73 19.60 6.20
CA ASN A 148 4.00 20.34 6.01
C ASN A 148 5.13 19.91 6.96
N VAL A 149 5.02 18.75 7.61
CA VAL A 149 6.05 18.22 8.52
C VAL A 149 6.45 16.83 8.11
N SER A 150 5.49 15.92 7.98
CA SER A 150 5.78 14.53 7.63
C SER A 150 6.30 14.40 6.21
N GLY A 151 7.09 13.36 5.99
CA GLY A 151 7.47 12.95 4.64
C GLY A 151 7.79 11.47 4.58
N GLY A 152 8.73 11.11 3.72
CA GLY A 152 9.05 9.72 3.44
C GLY A 152 10.40 9.58 2.76
N GLY A 153 10.78 8.33 2.50
CA GLY A 153 12.03 8.03 1.85
C GLY A 153 12.22 6.54 1.59
N GLY A 154 13.21 6.24 0.78
CA GLY A 154 13.67 4.89 0.50
C GLY A 154 15.08 4.62 1.01
N GLY A 155 15.41 3.35 1.23
CA GLY A 155 16.74 2.91 1.62
C GLY A 155 16.72 1.51 2.22
N GLY A 156 17.80 0.76 2.02
CA GLY A 156 17.98 -0.54 2.68
C GLY A 156 16.82 -1.52 2.44
N GLY A 157 16.27 -1.57 1.22
CA GLY A 157 15.16 -2.47 0.88
C GLY A 157 13.80 -2.04 1.43
N TRP A 158 13.67 -0.79 1.88
CA TRP A 158 12.40 -0.19 2.29
C TRP A 158 12.12 1.09 1.50
N VAL A 159 10.85 1.30 1.18
CA VAL A 159 10.25 2.60 0.89
C VAL A 159 9.19 2.84 1.95
N ILE A 160 9.21 4.01 2.60
CA ILE A 160 8.25 4.39 3.63
C ILE A 160 7.72 5.79 3.32
N LEU A 161 6.41 5.91 3.12
CA LEU A 161 5.78 7.15 2.67
C LEU A 161 4.58 7.50 3.54
N SER A 162 4.38 8.78 3.78
CA SER A 162 3.33 9.31 4.63
C SER A 162 2.02 9.53 3.86
N GLY A 163 1.01 10.09 4.53
CA GLY A 163 -0.33 10.26 3.99
C GLY A 163 -0.39 11.14 2.76
N HIS A 164 0.53 12.11 2.62
CA HIS A 164 0.60 12.95 1.43
C HIS A 164 0.85 12.14 0.14
N ASP A 165 1.74 11.15 0.17
CA ASP A 165 2.00 10.25 -0.96
C ASP A 165 0.85 9.25 -1.16
N ALA A 166 0.27 8.72 -0.08
CA ALA A 166 -0.88 7.81 -0.14
C ALA A 166 -2.12 8.48 -0.78
N ASP A 167 -2.40 9.72 -0.40
CA ASP A 167 -3.45 10.55 -1.01
C ASP A 167 -3.12 10.86 -2.49
N GLY A 168 -1.83 11.05 -2.78
CA GLY A 168 -1.34 11.22 -4.14
C GLY A 168 -1.61 10.02 -5.04
N ALA A 169 -1.21 8.83 -4.58
CA ALA A 169 -1.45 7.56 -5.26
C ALA A 169 -2.95 7.29 -5.43
N ALA A 170 -3.77 7.63 -4.43
CA ALA A 170 -5.23 7.54 -4.50
C ALA A 170 -5.89 8.55 -5.47
N GLY A 171 -5.11 9.47 -6.04
CA GLY A 171 -5.59 10.50 -6.96
C GLY A 171 -6.41 11.60 -6.30
N THR A 172 -6.27 11.77 -4.99
CA THR A 172 -6.97 12.82 -4.22
C THR A 172 -6.11 14.08 -4.04
N ASN A 173 -4.83 14.02 -4.39
CA ASN A 173 -3.90 15.12 -4.26
C ASN A 173 -2.93 15.18 -5.45
N GLY A 174 -2.63 16.38 -5.94
CA GLY A 174 -1.55 16.64 -6.91
C GLY A 174 -1.74 16.01 -8.31
N ASN A 175 -0.71 16.17 -9.14
CA ASN A 175 -0.62 15.55 -10.45
C ASN A 175 -0.04 14.13 -10.32
N MET A 176 -0.69 13.14 -10.94
CA MET A 176 -0.26 11.74 -10.90
C MET A 176 1.19 11.50 -11.34
N ASN A 177 1.70 12.29 -12.28
CA ASN A 177 3.09 12.17 -12.71
C ASN A 177 4.10 12.45 -11.58
N ARG A 178 3.78 13.31 -10.61
CA ARG A 178 4.60 13.46 -9.40
C ARG A 178 4.69 12.09 -8.73
N TRP A 179 3.56 11.47 -8.42
CA TRP A 179 3.54 10.24 -7.61
C TRP A 179 4.22 9.07 -8.31
N TYR A 180 4.11 8.99 -9.64
CA TYR A 180 4.89 8.06 -10.44
C TYR A 180 6.41 8.31 -10.35
N GLY A 181 6.85 9.55 -10.55
CA GLY A 181 8.26 9.91 -10.44
C GLY A 181 8.82 9.69 -9.04
N GLY A 182 8.06 10.09 -8.01
CA GLY A 182 8.43 9.90 -6.60
C GLY A 182 8.59 8.43 -6.24
N MET A 183 7.65 7.55 -6.62
CA MET A 183 7.81 6.12 -6.37
C MET A 183 9.03 5.53 -7.08
N VAL A 184 9.33 5.98 -8.30
CA VAL A 184 10.54 5.55 -9.02
C VAL A 184 11.81 5.97 -8.27
N HIS A 185 11.85 7.21 -7.77
CA HIS A 185 12.94 7.77 -6.97
C HIS A 185 13.16 6.97 -5.68
N GLU A 186 12.11 6.76 -4.90
CA GLU A 186 12.22 6.04 -3.62
C GLU A 186 12.58 4.57 -3.79
N LEU A 187 12.03 3.91 -4.81
CA LEU A 187 12.46 2.56 -5.17
C LEU A 187 13.93 2.52 -5.59
N GLY A 188 14.46 3.60 -6.18
CA GLY A 188 15.87 3.71 -6.53
C GLY A 188 16.74 3.67 -5.28
N HIS A 189 16.35 4.40 -4.23
CA HIS A 189 17.01 4.33 -2.92
C HIS A 189 16.86 2.96 -2.26
N ALA A 190 15.66 2.38 -2.29
CA ALA A 190 15.43 1.04 -1.75
C ALA A 190 16.31 -0.02 -2.43
N LEU A 191 16.58 0.15 -3.74
CA LEU A 191 17.47 -0.69 -4.54
C LEU A 191 18.97 -0.35 -4.37
N GLY A 192 19.30 0.66 -3.57
CA GLY A 192 20.66 0.98 -3.14
C GLY A 192 21.32 2.13 -3.88
N LEU A 193 20.58 2.95 -4.61
CA LEU A 193 21.12 4.18 -5.21
C LEU A 193 21.11 5.33 -4.20
N PRO A 194 22.17 6.17 -4.16
CA PRO A 194 22.14 7.43 -3.44
C PRO A 194 21.38 8.49 -4.24
N ASP A 195 21.07 9.61 -3.59
CA ASP A 195 20.69 10.84 -4.28
C ASP A 195 21.80 11.30 -5.22
N SER A 196 21.40 11.83 -6.37
CA SER A 196 22.25 12.67 -7.19
C SER A 196 22.47 14.01 -6.48
N THR A 197 23.69 14.51 -6.51
CA THR A 197 24.07 15.77 -5.83
C THR A 197 23.62 17.03 -6.58
N PHE A 198 23.01 16.89 -7.76
CA PHE A 198 22.48 17.95 -8.61
C PHE A 198 21.33 17.44 -9.47
N THR A 199 20.50 18.35 -10.00
CA THR A 199 19.46 18.02 -11.00
C THR A 199 20.10 17.63 -12.31
N ASP A 200 19.95 16.35 -12.69
CA ASP A 200 20.77 15.72 -13.73
C ASP A 200 19.98 14.96 -14.80
N GLY A 201 18.64 15.12 -14.81
CA GLY A 201 17.77 14.39 -15.72
C GLY A 201 17.51 12.94 -15.30
N THR A 202 18.07 12.48 -14.18
CA THR A 202 17.81 11.14 -13.64
C THR A 202 16.73 11.18 -12.56
N PRO A 203 15.98 10.10 -12.34
CA PRO A 203 15.00 10.06 -11.26
C PRO A 203 15.64 10.09 -9.86
N MET A 204 16.96 9.93 -9.72
CA MET A 204 17.65 10.08 -8.42
C MET A 204 18.02 11.53 -8.10
N SER A 205 17.59 12.49 -8.92
CA SER A 205 17.66 13.92 -8.63
C SER A 205 16.26 14.53 -8.60
N ALA A 206 16.16 15.84 -8.39
CA ALA A 206 14.89 16.56 -8.51
C ALA A 206 14.21 16.40 -9.89
N SER A 207 14.89 15.85 -10.92
CA SER A 207 14.26 15.51 -12.20
C SER A 207 13.17 14.44 -12.12
N PHE A 208 12.97 13.75 -10.98
CA PHE A 208 11.79 12.91 -10.81
C PHE A 208 10.47 13.70 -10.94
N TYR A 209 10.48 15.01 -10.66
CA TYR A 209 9.31 15.88 -10.88
C TYR A 209 8.96 16.05 -12.38
N ASP A 210 9.91 15.79 -13.29
CA ASP A 210 9.73 15.90 -14.74
C ASP A 210 9.24 14.60 -15.39
N TYR A 211 8.80 13.63 -14.58
CA TYR A 211 8.29 12.34 -15.06
C TYR A 211 7.24 12.51 -16.18
N PRO A 212 7.33 11.74 -17.30
CA PRO A 212 8.20 10.59 -17.52
C PRO A 212 9.55 10.89 -18.19
N ASN A 213 10.00 12.16 -18.25
CA ASN A 213 11.16 12.58 -19.04
C ASN A 213 12.50 12.51 -18.29
N CYS A 214 12.58 11.72 -17.22
CA CYS A 214 13.81 11.45 -16.49
C CYS A 214 14.23 9.99 -16.68
N HIS A 215 15.54 9.74 -16.80
CA HIS A 215 16.08 8.43 -17.16
C HIS A 215 17.29 8.08 -16.31
N PHE A 216 17.42 6.81 -15.92
CA PHE A 216 18.63 6.38 -15.21
C PHE A 216 19.86 6.53 -16.11
N ASN A 217 20.96 7.05 -15.56
CA ASN A 217 22.25 7.01 -16.24
C ASN A 217 22.88 5.61 -16.12
N GLN A 218 23.91 5.32 -16.93
CA GLN A 218 24.50 3.97 -16.96
C GLN A 218 25.07 3.52 -15.60
N SER A 219 25.62 4.44 -14.79
CA SER A 219 26.13 4.14 -13.45
C SER A 219 25.01 3.67 -12.53
N GLN A 220 23.87 4.37 -12.54
CA GLN A 220 22.68 4.00 -11.77
C GLN A 220 22.10 2.65 -12.22
N LYS A 221 22.00 2.42 -13.53
CA LYS A 221 21.55 1.11 -14.07
C LYS A 221 22.46 -0.03 -13.57
N ASN A 222 23.77 0.17 -13.63
CA ASN A 222 24.74 -0.80 -13.13
C ASN A 222 24.64 -1.00 -11.61
N GLY A 223 24.42 0.08 -10.86
CA GLY A 223 24.24 0.06 -9.41
C GLY A 223 23.01 -0.73 -8.99
N ILE A 224 21.88 -0.55 -9.67
CA ILE A 224 20.66 -1.33 -9.42
C ILE A 224 20.87 -2.81 -9.75
N LEU A 225 21.38 -3.11 -10.95
CA LEU A 225 21.49 -4.49 -11.44
C LEU A 225 22.51 -5.33 -10.67
N ASN A 226 23.61 -4.73 -10.24
CA ASN A 226 24.69 -5.41 -9.50
C ASN A 226 24.63 -5.16 -7.98
N GLY A 227 23.66 -4.36 -7.52
CA GLY A 227 23.50 -3.99 -6.12
C GLY A 227 22.89 -5.11 -5.26
N PRO A 228 22.75 -4.87 -3.94
CA PRO A 228 22.25 -5.87 -2.98
C PRO A 228 20.87 -6.44 -3.35
N TYR A 229 20.04 -5.63 -4.01
CA TYR A 229 18.68 -6.01 -4.42
C TYR A 229 18.56 -6.37 -5.91
N GLY A 230 19.66 -6.43 -6.66
CA GLY A 230 19.61 -6.79 -8.09
C GLY A 230 18.98 -8.17 -8.35
N SER A 231 19.07 -9.09 -7.37
CA SER A 231 18.45 -10.42 -7.45
C SER A 231 16.91 -10.42 -7.34
N PHE A 232 16.29 -9.28 -7.02
CA PHE A 232 14.84 -9.09 -7.04
C PHE A 232 14.32 -8.75 -8.44
N LEU A 233 15.22 -8.49 -9.40
CA LEU A 233 14.88 -8.10 -10.76
C LEU A 233 14.98 -9.29 -11.71
N SER A 234 13.89 -9.54 -12.45
CA SER A 234 13.78 -10.62 -13.44
C SER A 234 13.30 -10.11 -14.79
#